data_AF-F3FQ11-F1
#
_entry.id   AF-F3FQ11-F1
#
_cell.length_a   1.000
_cell.length_b   1.000
_cell.length_c   1.000
_cell.angle_alpha   90.00
_cell.angle_beta   90.00
_cell.angle_gamma   90.00
#
_symmetry.space_group_name_H-M   'P 1'
#
loop_
_entity.id
_entity.type
_entity.pdbx_description
1 polymer ?
#
loop_
_entity_poly.entity_id
_entity_poly.type
_entity_poly.pdbx_seq_one_letter_code
_entity_poly.pdbx_strand_id
1 'polypeptide(L)'
;FASRKDVELFLNKWLSSYVLLDDTASQEAKAKFPLREARAEVFEVPGKPGVYKAVTYLRPHYQLDELTASLRLVAELPQSTRG
;
A
#
# COMPACT_ATOMS: atom_id res chain seq x y z
N PHE A 1 -17.02 -5.54 -11.24
CA PHE A 1 -16.62 -5.48 -9.83
C PHE A 1 -15.20 -6.00 -9.72
N ALA A 2 -14.29 -5.22 -9.11
CA ALA A 2 -13.01 -5.76 -8.65
C ALA A 2 -13.28 -6.61 -7.41
N SER A 3 -12.77 -7.84 -7.37
CA SER A 3 -12.89 -8.70 -6.19
C SER A 3 -11.99 -8.20 -5.05
N ARG A 4 -12.26 -8.63 -3.81
CA ARG A 4 -11.37 -8.41 -2.66
C ARG A 4 -9.90 -8.71 -3.00
N LYS A 5 -9.66 -9.80 -3.72
CA LYS A 5 -8.32 -10.25 -4.12
C LYS A 5 -7.67 -9.31 -5.15
N ASP A 6 -8.44 -8.76 -6.08
CA ASP A 6 -7.93 -7.80 -7.07
C ASP A 6 -7.48 -6.50 -6.39
N VAL A 7 -8.25 -6.05 -5.40
CA VAL A 7 -7.93 -4.87 -4.58
C VAL A 7 -6.64 -5.12 -3.78
N GLU A 8 -6.53 -6.28 -3.14
CA GLU A 8 -5.35 -6.68 -2.37
C GLU A 8 -4.10 -6.73 -3.25
N LEU A 9 -4.19 -7.35 -4.43
CA LEU A 9 -3.09 -7.42 -5.39
C LEU A 9 -2.67 -6.02 -5.86
N PHE A 10 -3.63 -5.17 -6.18
CA PHE A 10 -3.36 -3.80 -6.61
C PHE A 10 -2.63 -3.00 -5.53
N LEU A 11 -3.11 -3.03 -4.28
CA LEU A 11 -2.50 -2.30 -3.18
C LEU A 11 -1.09 -2.79 -2.86
N ASN A 12 -0.87 -4.10 -2.83
CA ASN A 12 0.47 -4.66 -2.60
C ASN A 12 1.44 -4.33 -3.75
N LYS A 13 0.97 -4.36 -5.00
CA LYS A 13 1.78 -3.91 -6.15
C LYS A 13 2.13 -2.43 -6.05
N TRP A 14 1.17 -1.58 -5.70
CA TRP A 14 1.42 -0.15 -5.51
C TRP A 14 2.41 0.11 -4.37
N LEU A 15 2.26 -0.57 -3.22
CA LEU A 15 3.19 -0.46 -2.09
C LEU A 15 4.61 -0.90 -2.45
N SER A 16 4.76 -1.94 -3.27
CA SER A 16 6.08 -2.43 -3.69
C SER A 16 6.92 -1.36 -4.42
N SER A 17 6.28 -0.38 -5.06
CA SER A 17 6.95 0.76 -5.69
C SER A 17 7.65 1.71 -4.70
N TYR A 18 7.45 1.52 -3.39
CA TYR A 18 8.05 2.31 -2.32
C TYR A 18 8.97 1.47 -1.41
N VAL A 19 9.14 0.17 -1.73
CA VAL A 19 9.96 -0.75 -0.94
C VAL A 19 11.37 -0.86 -1.52
N LEU A 20 12.39 -0.72 -0.67
CA LEU A 20 13.78 -0.97 -0.99
C LEU A 20 14.30 -2.12 -0.14
N LEU A 21 14.71 -3.20 -0.81
CA LEU A 21 15.20 -4.42 -0.14
C LEU A 21 16.67 -4.32 0.28
N ASP A 22 17.40 -3.34 -0.27
CA ASP A 22 18.81 -3.12 0.01
C ASP A 22 19.00 -2.11 1.16
N ASP A 23 19.40 -2.61 2.32
CA ASP A 23 19.70 -1.79 3.49
C ASP A 23 21.00 -0.99 3.38
N THR A 24 21.88 -1.37 2.46
CA THR A 24 23.17 -0.70 2.23
C THR A 24 23.07 0.40 1.17
N ALA A 25 21.90 0.55 0.55
CA ALA A 25 21.63 1.56 -0.45
C ALA A 25 21.88 2.99 0.06
N SER A 26 22.16 3.89 -0.89
CA SER A 26 22.46 5.29 -0.59
C SER A 26 21.29 6.00 0.10
N GLN A 27 21.59 7.12 0.74
CA GLN A 27 20.57 7.98 1.35
C GLN A 27 19.56 8.48 0.31
N GLU A 28 19.99 8.81 -0.91
CA GLU A 28 19.05 9.22 -1.96
C GLU A 28 18.12 8.07 -2.38
N ALA A 29 18.62 6.84 -2.41
CA ALA A 29 17.80 5.67 -2.73
C ALA A 29 16.76 5.41 -1.62
N LYS A 30 17.17 5.46 -0.35
CA LYS A 30 16.27 5.31 0.80
C LYS A 30 15.24 6.45 0.91
N ALA A 31 15.57 7.66 0.48
CA ALA A 31 14.60 8.75 0.42
C ALA A 31 13.54 8.53 -0.68
N LYS A 32 13.93 7.98 -1.84
CA LYS A 32 13.01 7.62 -2.93
C LYS A 32 12.13 6.41 -2.59
N PHE A 33 12.67 5.47 -1.81
CA PHE A 33 12.03 4.23 -1.41
C PHE A 33 12.10 4.07 0.12
N PRO A 34 11.19 4.73 0.86
CA PRO A 34 11.33 4.89 2.31
C PRO A 34 11.01 3.64 3.12
N LEU A 35 10.43 2.61 2.51
CA LEU A 35 9.97 1.41 3.19
C LEU A 35 10.95 0.25 2.99
N ARG A 36 11.29 -0.42 4.08
CA ARG A 36 11.99 -1.71 4.04
C ARG A 36 11.03 -2.86 3.76
N GLU A 37 9.80 -2.75 4.25
CA GLU A 37 8.74 -3.74 4.06
C GLU A 37 7.39 -3.04 4.05
N ALA A 38 6.48 -3.51 3.20
CA ALA A 38 5.12 -3.00 3.11
C ALA A 38 4.18 -4.12 2.68
N ARG A 39 3.01 -4.21 3.32
CA ARG A 39 1.96 -5.15 2.92
C ARG A 39 0.58 -4.56 3.21
N ALA A 40 -0.39 -4.92 2.38
CA ALA A 40 -1.79 -4.58 2.56
C ALA A 40 -2.65 -5.85 2.66
N GLU A 41 -3.55 -5.89 3.63
CA GLU A 41 -4.60 -6.89 3.76
C GLU A 41 -5.95 -6.26 3.45
N VAL A 42 -6.78 -6.93 2.66
CA VAL A 42 -8.10 -6.42 2.26
C VAL A 42 -9.21 -7.36 2.72
N PHE A 43 -10.20 -6.78 3.39
CA PHE A 43 -11.35 -7.46 3.95
C PHE A 43 -12.63 -6.94 3.31
N GLU A 44 -13.62 -7.83 3.10
CA GLU A 44 -14.97 -7.42 2.75
C GLU A 44 -15.68 -6.81 3.96
N VAL A 45 -16.55 -5.83 3.71
CA VAL A 45 -17.39 -5.24 4.77
C VAL A 45 -18.74 -5.97 4.78
N PRO A 46 -19.08 -6.70 5.87
CA PRO A 46 -20.36 -7.38 5.96
C PRO A 46 -21.54 -6.41 5.76
N GLY A 47 -22.54 -6.83 4.99
CA GLY A 47 -23.72 -6.02 4.68
C GLY A 47 -23.50 -4.90 3.65
N LYS A 48 -22.29 -4.77 3.08
CA LYS A 48 -21.98 -3.78 2.04
C LYS A 48 -21.18 -4.39 0.88
N PRO A 49 -21.83 -5.11 -0.05
CA PRO A 49 -21.17 -5.70 -1.21
C PRO A 49 -20.40 -4.65 -2.02
N GLY A 50 -19.16 -4.97 -2.41
CA GLY A 50 -18.29 -4.07 -3.16
C GLY A 50 -17.57 -3.00 -2.32
N VAL A 51 -17.80 -2.96 -1.00
CA VAL A 51 -17.03 -2.12 -0.07
C VAL A 51 -15.98 -2.97 0.64
N TYR A 52 -14.75 -2.48 0.65
CA TYR A 52 -13.61 -3.16 1.25
C TYR A 52 -12.95 -2.30 2.33
N LYS A 53 -12.42 -2.96 3.36
CA LYS A 53 -11.53 -2.37 4.35
C LYS A 53 -10.11 -2.83 4.07
N ALA A 54 -9.16 -1.91 3.95
CA ALA A 54 -7.75 -2.22 3.82
C ALA A 54 -7.00 -1.90 5.12
N VAL A 55 -6.11 -2.80 5.54
CA VAL A 55 -5.15 -2.59 6.64
C VAL A 55 -3.76 -2.68 6.05
N THR A 56 -2.95 -1.63 6.24
CA THR A 56 -1.58 -1.58 5.75
C THR A 56 -0.59 -1.69 6.90
N TYR A 57 0.46 -2.49 6.70
CA TYR A 57 1.57 -2.65 7.62
C TYR A 57 2.82 -2.14 6.91
N LEU A 58 3.46 -1.12 7.48
CA LEU A 58 4.60 -0.42 6.87
C LEU A 58 5.78 -0.48 7.83
N ARG A 59 6.96 -0.82 7.32
CA ARG A 59 8.22 -0.81 8.04
C ARG A 59 9.20 0.16 7.37
N PRO A 60 9.43 1.35 7.93
CA PRO A 60 10.40 2.30 7.37
C PRO A 60 11.86 1.86 7.56
N HIS A 61 12.79 2.42 6.78
CA HIS A 61 14.24 2.24 7.00
C HIS A 61 14.78 3.00 8.22
N TYR A 62 14.11 4.06 8.64
CA TYR A 62 14.53 4.93 9.74
C TYR A 62 13.50 4.93 10.86
N GLN A 63 13.97 4.98 12.11
CA GLN A 63 13.09 5.22 13.24
C GLN A 63 12.51 6.64 13.12
N LEU A 64 11.19 6.74 13.31
CA LEU A 64 10.45 7.97 13.14
C LEU A 64 10.43 8.71 14.48
N ASP A 65 11.48 9.48 14.76
CA ASP A 65 11.60 10.22 16.04
C ASP A 65 10.66 11.44 16.09
N GLU A 66 10.28 12.00 14.94
CA GLU A 66 9.15 12.95 14.78
C GLU A 66 8.77 13.08 13.29
N LEU A 67 7.55 12.68 12.89
CA LEU A 67 7.05 12.91 11.54
C LEU A 67 5.55 13.23 11.52
N THR A 68 5.21 14.39 10.96
CA THR A 68 3.86 14.69 10.48
C THR A 68 3.74 14.17 9.04
N ALA A 69 3.57 12.86 8.85
CA ALA A 69 3.26 12.31 7.53
C ALA A 69 1.75 12.12 7.34
N SER A 70 1.20 12.80 6.33
CA SER A 70 -0.15 12.54 5.84
C SER A 70 -0.09 11.55 4.67
N LEU A 71 -0.21 10.25 4.95
CA LEU A 71 -0.34 9.24 3.90
C LEU A 71 -1.79 9.20 3.40
N ARG A 72 -2.05 9.85 2.27
CA ARG A 72 -3.38 9.82 1.63
C ARG A 72 -3.40 8.73 0.56
N LEU A 73 -4.00 7.59 0.89
CA LEU A 73 -4.32 6.54 -0.07
C LEU A 73 -5.68 6.86 -0.71
N VAL A 74 -5.68 7.42 -1.92
CA VAL A 74 -6.90 7.51 -2.76
C VAL A 74 -6.82 6.36 -3.77
N ALA A 75 -7.45 5.24 -3.45
CA ALA A 75 -7.62 4.14 -4.40
C ALA A 75 -8.99 4.27 -5.06
N GLU A 76 -9.04 4.83 -6.27
CA GLU A 76 -10.20 4.62 -7.15
C GLU A 76 -10.06 3.24 -7.79
N LEU A 77 -10.92 2.32 -7.36
CA LEU A 77 -11.00 1.01 -8.01
C LEU A 77 -11.52 1.25 -9.44
N PRO A 78 -10.80 0.82 -10.49
CA PRO A 78 -11.27 1.00 -11.84
C PRO A 78 -12.63 0.33 -11.98
N GLN A 79 -13.61 1.08 -12.51
CA GLN A 79 -14.88 0.48 -12.88
C GLN A 79 -14.59 -0.64 -13.87
N SER A 80 -15.12 -1.84 -13.58
CA SER A 80 -14.95 -2.98 -14.46
C SER A 80 -15.55 -2.67 -15.82
N THR A 81 -14.70 -2.38 -16.81
CA THR A 81 -15.08 -2.32 -18.21
C THR A 81 -15.30 -3.76 -18.68
N ARG A 82 -16.52 -4.28 -18.50
CA ARG A 82 -16.98 -5.44 -19.25
C ARG A 82 -17.50 -4.95 -20.59
N GLY A 83 -16.74 -5.23 -21.65
CA GLY A 83 -17.31 -5.56 -22.96
C GLY A 83 -17.58 -7.05 -23.00
#